data_AF-A0A9R0IEB7-F1
#
_entry.id   AF-A0A9R0IEB7-F1
#
_cell.length_a   1.000
_cell.length_b   1.000
_cell.length_c   1.000
_cell.angle_alpha   90.00
_cell.angle_beta   90.00
_cell.angle_gamma   90.00
#
_symmetry.space_group_name_H-M   'P 1'
#
loop_
_entity.id
_entity.type
_entity.pdbx_description
1 polymer ?
#
loop_
_entity_poly.entity_id
_entity_poly.type
_entity_poly.pdbx_seq_one_letter_code
_entity_poly.pdbx_strand_id
1 'polypeptide(L)'
;MLLLRSRHFLPQISSSLLLPTISHSPKPFNLSLSFPLQTSFSISSTNLHRHAFSSSAAPPPPSDTAKFASTVLFVPPGVEPNEVTEDMILPGSNIVIGPYAGHSQIKEVTFVKSSNRSKDCPNDGLPEFAVLGRSNVGKSSLINTLVKKKEVALTSKKPGKTQLINHFLINKSWYIVDLPGYGFAKASDSARTDWSTFTKGYFLNRDALVTVLLLVDASVPPQKIDVDCANWLGRNNIPITFVFTKCDKMKGGKGARPEENIRSFHELIRQNYKQHPPWIMTSSVTALGRDQLLLHMSQLRNYWDN
;
A
#
# COMPACT_ATOMS: atom_id res chain seq x y z
N MET A 1 21.63 -12.75 19.89
CA MET A 1 21.39 -13.93 19.05
C MET A 1 19.96 -13.82 18.53
N LEU A 2 19.82 -13.60 17.21
CA LEU A 2 18.64 -13.12 16.50
C LEU A 2 17.37 -13.96 16.73
N LEU A 3 16.29 -13.30 17.15
CA LEU A 3 14.89 -13.76 17.04
C LEU A 3 14.27 -12.97 15.87
N LEU A 4 14.35 -13.44 14.62
CA LEU A 4 13.39 -14.33 13.93
C LEU A 4 11.94 -13.81 13.91
N ARG A 5 11.63 -13.06 12.85
CA ARG A 5 10.33 -12.97 12.14
C ARG A 5 9.09 -13.06 13.03
N SER A 6 8.65 -11.94 13.58
CA SER A 6 7.31 -11.78 14.14
C SER A 6 6.25 -12.05 13.05
N ARG A 7 5.63 -13.23 13.14
CA ARG A 7 4.61 -13.74 12.23
C ARG A 7 3.25 -13.12 12.55
N HIS A 8 2.90 -11.94 12.03
CA HIS A 8 1.49 -11.50 12.05
C HIS A 8 1.00 -10.75 10.79
N PHE A 9 1.78 -10.72 9.70
CA PHE A 9 1.40 -9.99 8.48
C PHE A 9 1.67 -10.72 7.16
N LEU A 10 1.75 -12.04 7.20
CA LEU A 10 2.04 -12.81 5.99
C LEU A 10 0.72 -13.26 5.34
N PRO A 11 0.42 -12.83 4.10
CA PRO A 11 -0.63 -13.48 3.32
C PRO A 11 -0.18 -14.93 3.09
N GLN A 12 -0.81 -15.86 3.79
CA GLN A 12 -0.47 -17.27 3.63
C GLN A 12 -0.90 -17.74 2.24
N ILE A 13 0.00 -18.38 1.50
CA ILE A 13 -0.32 -19.08 0.26
C ILE A 13 -0.76 -20.51 0.61
N SER A 14 -1.67 -21.09 -0.16
CA SER A 14 -2.13 -22.48 0.02
C SER A 14 -0.98 -23.47 -0.13
N SER A 15 -0.40 -23.87 1.00
CA SER A 15 0.29 -25.14 1.15
C SER A 15 -0.65 -26.10 1.89
N SER A 16 -1.13 -27.12 1.18
CA SER A 16 -1.79 -28.26 1.79
C SER A 16 -0.72 -29.12 2.48
N LEU A 17 -0.79 -29.25 3.81
CA LEU A 17 -0.39 -30.41 4.63
C LEU A 17 -0.83 -30.17 6.09
N LEU A 18 -1.38 -31.22 6.71
CA LEU A 18 -2.18 -31.26 7.95
C LEU A 18 -1.35 -31.31 9.27
N LEU A 19 -2.06 -31.04 10.40
CA LEU A 19 -1.87 -31.42 11.83
C LEU A 19 -1.40 -30.31 12.82
N PRO A 20 -1.68 -30.43 14.15
CA PRO A 20 -2.96 -30.07 14.80
C PRO A 20 -2.80 -29.00 15.92
N THR A 21 -3.94 -28.58 16.47
CA THR A 21 -4.18 -27.49 17.42
C THR A 21 -3.69 -27.73 18.86
N ILE A 22 -3.23 -26.67 19.54
CA ILE A 22 -3.23 -26.56 21.01
C ILE A 22 -3.79 -25.20 21.42
N SER A 23 -4.79 -25.24 22.30
CA SER A 23 -5.51 -24.12 22.90
C SER A 23 -4.79 -23.54 24.11
N HIS A 24 -4.76 -22.22 24.26
CA HIS A 24 -4.81 -21.57 25.58
C HIS A 24 -5.40 -20.16 25.47
N SER A 25 -6.46 -19.92 26.24
CA SER A 25 -7.08 -18.62 26.50
C SER A 25 -6.49 -17.96 27.74
N PRO A 26 -6.43 -16.62 27.81
CA PRO A 26 -6.63 -15.93 29.08
C PRO A 26 -7.81 -14.94 29.07
N LYS A 27 -8.26 -14.65 30.29
CA LYS A 27 -9.54 -14.06 30.74
C LYS A 27 -9.65 -12.54 30.51
N PRO A 28 -10.88 -11.97 30.52
CA PRO A 28 -11.10 -10.55 30.24
C PRO A 28 -10.81 -9.65 31.46
N PHE A 29 -10.20 -8.50 31.20
CA PHE A 29 -10.15 -7.37 32.13
C PHE A 29 -11.29 -6.40 31.79
N ASN A 30 -12.14 -6.12 32.78
CA ASN A 30 -13.22 -5.13 32.69
C ASN A 30 -12.71 -3.78 33.24
N LEU A 31 -12.84 -2.71 32.46
CA LEU A 31 -12.79 -1.35 32.99
C LEU A 31 -14.03 -0.58 32.51
N SER A 32 -14.94 -0.32 33.44
CA SER A 32 -16.03 0.65 33.28
C SER A 32 -15.52 2.05 33.60
N LEU A 33 -15.70 3.01 32.69
CA LEU A 33 -15.54 4.43 33.00
C LEU A 33 -16.82 5.17 32.60
N SER A 34 -17.54 5.61 33.63
CA SER A 34 -18.69 6.49 33.59
C SER A 34 -18.26 7.96 33.44
N PHE A 35 -18.88 8.69 32.51
CA PHE A 35 -18.75 10.15 32.40
C PHE A 35 -20.00 10.87 32.93
N PRO A 36 -19.87 11.98 33.66
CA PRO A 36 -21.00 12.77 34.12
C PRO A 36 -21.55 13.68 33.02
N LEU A 37 -22.87 13.85 33.07
CA LEU A 37 -23.71 14.68 32.21
C LEU A 37 -23.74 16.15 32.68
N GLN A 38 -24.16 17.04 31.78
CA GLN A 38 -24.56 18.46 31.92
C GLN A 38 -23.43 19.46 31.59
N THR A 39 -23.65 20.42 30.68
CA THR A 39 -24.65 21.49 30.84
C THR A 39 -25.34 21.92 29.54
N SER A 40 -26.62 22.21 29.71
CA SER A 40 -27.57 22.83 28.77
C SER A 40 -27.30 24.32 28.55
N PHE A 41 -27.45 24.82 27.33
CA PHE A 41 -27.81 26.22 27.08
C PHE A 41 -28.85 26.36 25.97
N SER A 42 -29.67 27.38 26.19
CA SER A 42 -31.03 27.65 25.71
C SER A 42 -31.17 28.11 24.27
N ILE A 43 -32.31 27.75 23.68
CA ILE A 43 -32.85 28.20 22.40
C ILE A 43 -33.42 29.62 22.55
N SER A 44 -33.15 30.50 21.58
CA SER A 44 -33.96 31.68 21.30
C SER A 44 -34.39 31.67 19.84
N SER A 45 -35.70 31.56 19.63
CA SER A 45 -36.38 31.52 18.35
C SER A 45 -36.68 32.93 17.84
N THR A 46 -36.38 33.22 16.57
CA THR A 46 -37.07 34.26 15.80
C THR A 46 -37.30 33.79 14.36
N ASN A 47 -38.54 33.99 13.90
CA ASN A 47 -39.14 33.49 12.65
C ASN A 47 -38.69 34.22 11.37
N LEU A 48 -39.11 33.60 10.24
CA LEU A 48 -39.37 34.14 8.89
C LEU A 48 -38.21 34.08 7.86
N HIS A 49 -38.27 33.08 6.96
CA HIS A 49 -38.94 33.23 5.65
C HIS A 49 -38.90 31.91 4.87
N ARG A 50 -40.07 31.48 4.38
CA ARG A 50 -40.24 30.36 3.43
C ARG A 50 -39.60 30.74 2.08
N HIS A 51 -38.63 29.96 1.63
CA HIS A 51 -38.41 29.72 0.21
C HIS A 51 -38.31 28.21 -0.03
N ALA A 52 -39.22 27.73 -0.87
CA ALA A 52 -39.27 26.35 -1.34
C ALA A 52 -38.01 26.04 -2.14
N PHE A 53 -37.35 24.92 -1.81
CA PHE A 53 -36.35 24.29 -2.69
C PHE A 53 -36.63 22.80 -2.81
N SER A 54 -36.43 22.36 -4.05
CA SER A 54 -36.76 21.08 -4.66
C SER A 54 -36.18 19.85 -3.97
N SER A 55 -36.99 18.78 -3.95
CA SER A 55 -36.62 17.36 -4.02
C SER A 55 -35.21 16.98 -3.55
N SER A 56 -35.13 16.40 -2.35
CA SER A 56 -34.00 15.63 -1.88
C SER A 56 -33.76 14.42 -2.78
N ALA A 57 -32.80 14.51 -3.70
CA ALA A 57 -32.25 13.34 -4.35
C ALA A 57 -31.43 12.55 -3.30
N ALA A 58 -31.78 11.28 -3.12
CA ALA A 58 -30.98 10.35 -2.32
C ALA A 58 -29.52 10.35 -2.82
N PRO A 59 -28.53 10.17 -1.94
CA PRO A 59 -27.15 10.03 -2.37
C PRO A 59 -27.03 8.88 -3.38
N PRO A 60 -26.20 9.01 -4.42
CA PRO A 60 -26.06 7.97 -5.43
C PRO A 60 -25.58 6.68 -4.76
N PRO A 61 -26.06 5.50 -5.19
CA PRO A 61 -25.62 4.24 -4.64
C PRO A 61 -24.10 4.08 -4.79
N PRO A 62 -23.40 3.50 -3.79
CA PRO A 62 -21.97 3.29 -3.87
C PRO A 62 -21.64 2.48 -5.13
N SER A 63 -20.59 2.91 -5.84
CA SER A 63 -20.14 2.23 -7.06
C SER A 63 -19.83 0.76 -6.78
N ASP A 64 -20.03 -0.13 -7.76
CA ASP A 64 -19.72 -1.57 -7.58
C ASP A 64 -18.24 -1.84 -7.29
N THR A 65 -17.37 -0.84 -7.43
CA THR A 65 -15.98 -0.85 -6.96
C THR A 65 -15.89 -0.73 -5.44
N ALA A 66 -16.72 0.12 -4.81
CA ALA A 66 -16.85 0.20 -3.35
C ALA A 66 -17.42 -1.11 -2.77
N LYS A 67 -18.33 -1.78 -3.50
CA LYS A 67 -18.80 -3.14 -3.16
C LYS A 67 -17.79 -4.26 -3.39
N PHE A 68 -16.77 -4.04 -4.22
CA PHE A 68 -15.70 -5.02 -4.42
C PHE A 68 -14.59 -4.88 -3.37
N ALA A 69 -14.35 -3.65 -2.87
CA ALA A 69 -13.47 -3.42 -1.73
C ALA A 69 -13.98 -4.09 -0.45
N SER A 70 -15.30 -4.25 -0.31
CA SER A 70 -15.91 -4.87 0.88
C SER A 70 -15.76 -6.39 0.98
N THR A 71 -15.18 -7.09 -0.01
CA THR A 71 -15.12 -8.56 0.02
C THR A 71 -13.86 -9.14 0.70
N VAL A 72 -12.78 -8.37 0.89
CA VAL A 72 -11.64 -8.76 1.75
C VAL A 72 -10.90 -7.51 2.26
N LEU A 73 -11.26 -7.03 3.44
CA LEU A 73 -10.57 -5.93 4.10
C LEU A 73 -9.21 -6.39 4.63
N PHE A 74 -8.21 -5.52 4.50
CA PHE A 74 -6.96 -5.61 5.24
C PHE A 74 -7.15 -4.93 6.59
N VAL A 75 -7.25 -5.74 7.64
CA VAL A 75 -7.38 -5.28 9.02
C VAL A 75 -6.00 -5.31 9.68
N PRO A 76 -5.46 -4.17 10.14
CA PRO A 76 -4.16 -4.15 10.82
C PRO A 76 -4.29 -4.70 12.27
N PRO A 77 -3.17 -5.10 12.90
CA PRO A 77 -3.11 -5.44 14.31
C PRO A 77 -3.68 -4.33 15.19
N GLY A 78 -4.30 -4.75 16.29
CA GLY A 78 -4.96 -3.83 17.22
C GLY A 78 -6.33 -3.33 16.74
N VAL A 79 -6.89 -3.90 15.66
CA VAL A 79 -8.27 -3.68 15.25
C VAL A 79 -8.99 -5.02 15.23
N GLU A 80 -10.08 -5.11 16.00
CA GLU A 80 -10.92 -6.30 15.99
C GLU A 80 -11.86 -6.27 14.77
N PRO A 81 -12.00 -7.36 13.99
CA PRO A 81 -12.77 -7.36 12.75
C PRO A 81 -14.24 -6.94 12.89
N ASN A 82 -14.85 -7.16 14.06
CA ASN A 82 -16.23 -6.77 14.40
C ASN A 82 -16.37 -5.29 14.77
N GLU A 83 -15.27 -4.58 15.01
CA GLU A 83 -15.25 -3.15 15.32
C GLU A 83 -15.02 -2.28 14.07
N VAL A 84 -14.76 -2.90 12.92
CA VAL A 84 -14.49 -2.18 11.67
C VAL A 84 -15.76 -1.48 11.16
N THR A 85 -15.69 -0.16 11.05
CA THR A 85 -16.74 0.68 10.45
C THR A 85 -16.29 1.22 9.09
N GLU A 86 -17.24 1.73 8.28
CA GLU A 86 -16.93 2.23 6.92
C GLU A 86 -15.97 3.42 6.91
N ASP A 87 -16.03 4.29 7.91
CA ASP A 87 -15.16 5.46 8.07
C ASP A 87 -13.72 5.10 8.43
N MET A 88 -13.48 3.88 8.93
CA MET A 88 -12.14 3.36 9.16
C MET A 88 -11.46 2.88 7.87
N ILE A 89 -12.19 2.73 6.77
CA ILE A 89 -11.64 2.22 5.51
C ILE A 89 -11.08 3.38 4.70
N LEU A 90 -9.79 3.28 4.33
CA LEU A 90 -9.16 4.27 3.47
C LEU A 90 -9.87 4.33 2.10
N PRO A 91 -10.33 5.52 1.64
CA PRO A 91 -11.01 5.64 0.35
C PRO A 91 -10.16 5.14 -0.82
N GLY A 92 -10.78 4.38 -1.74
CA GLY A 92 -10.10 3.82 -2.91
C GLY A 92 -9.12 2.69 -2.57
N SER A 93 -9.38 1.94 -1.50
CA SER A 93 -8.50 0.87 -1.00
C SER A 93 -9.33 -0.23 -0.33
N ASN A 94 -8.67 -1.30 0.14
CA ASN A 94 -9.25 -2.25 1.10
C ASN A 94 -8.63 -2.13 2.51
N ILE A 95 -7.99 -1.02 2.84
CA ILE A 95 -7.15 -0.88 4.04
C ILE A 95 -7.95 -0.24 5.16
N VAL A 96 -8.01 -0.92 6.30
CA VAL A 96 -8.56 -0.38 7.54
C VAL A 96 -7.48 0.41 8.29
N ILE A 97 -7.89 1.56 8.83
CA ILE A 97 -7.10 2.36 9.75
C ILE A 97 -7.26 1.83 11.17
N GLY A 98 -6.13 1.54 11.80
CA GLY A 98 -6.02 1.06 13.16
C GLY A 98 -5.23 2.02 14.06
N PRO A 99 -4.95 1.60 15.31
CA PRO A 99 -4.42 2.47 16.35
C PRO A 99 -2.99 2.98 16.06
N TYR A 100 -2.26 2.30 15.18
CA TYR A 100 -0.89 2.68 14.82
C TYR A 100 -0.83 3.74 13.71
N ALA A 101 -1.95 4.14 13.11
CA ALA A 101 -1.95 5.16 12.08
C ALA A 101 -1.67 6.56 12.66
N GLY A 102 -0.58 7.20 12.21
CA GLY A 102 -0.18 8.51 12.72
C GLY A 102 1.23 8.92 12.31
N HIS A 103 1.56 10.20 12.43
CA HIS A 103 2.88 10.74 12.01
C HIS A 103 3.23 10.43 10.54
N SER A 104 2.25 10.59 9.63
CA SER A 104 2.37 10.30 8.20
C SER A 104 3.00 11.42 7.36
N GLN A 105 3.17 12.62 7.94
CA GLN A 105 3.69 13.77 7.22
C GLN A 105 5.17 13.62 6.85
N ILE A 106 5.51 13.86 5.57
CA ILE A 106 6.89 13.99 5.11
C ILE A 106 7.30 15.46 5.18
N LYS A 107 8.27 15.76 6.04
CA LYS A 107 8.85 17.09 6.25
C LYS A 107 10.19 17.23 5.53
N GLU A 108 10.99 16.16 5.53
CA GLU A 108 12.33 16.13 4.96
C GLU A 108 12.54 14.87 4.12
N VAL A 109 13.26 15.02 3.01
CA VAL A 109 13.74 13.91 2.19
C VAL A 109 15.16 14.20 1.75
N THR A 110 16.04 13.22 1.92
CA THR A 110 17.46 13.28 1.57
C THR A 110 17.84 12.06 0.74
N PHE A 111 18.41 12.27 -0.44
CA PHE A 111 19.00 11.18 -1.22
C PHE A 111 20.30 10.74 -0.53
N VAL A 112 20.39 9.48 -0.15
CA VAL A 112 21.54 8.96 0.60
C VAL A 112 22.56 8.32 -0.34
N LYS A 113 22.13 7.32 -1.12
CA LYS A 113 23.01 6.63 -2.07
C LYS A 113 22.25 5.81 -3.09
N SER A 114 22.95 5.50 -4.19
CA SER A 114 22.60 4.45 -5.13
C SER A 114 23.53 3.24 -4.94
N SER A 115 22.96 2.04 -4.87
CA SER A 115 23.71 0.80 -4.65
C SER A 115 23.50 -0.18 -5.80
N ASN A 116 24.56 -0.83 -6.28
CA ASN A 116 24.47 -1.85 -7.32
C ASN A 116 24.17 -3.25 -6.75
N ARG A 117 24.48 -3.49 -5.48
CA ARG A 117 24.26 -4.76 -4.78
C ARG A 117 23.59 -4.51 -3.43
N SER A 118 22.80 -5.47 -2.97
CA SER A 118 22.11 -5.40 -1.68
C SER A 118 23.07 -5.15 -0.51
N LYS A 119 24.25 -5.80 -0.49
CA LYS A 119 25.27 -5.61 0.56
C LYS A 119 25.84 -4.20 0.64
N ASP A 120 25.73 -3.43 -0.44
CA ASP A 120 26.24 -2.05 -0.48
C ASP A 120 25.15 -1.05 -0.03
N CYS A 121 23.92 -1.50 0.27
CA CYS A 121 22.85 -0.63 0.79
C CYS A 121 23.17 -0.14 2.22
N PRO A 122 22.59 0.99 2.68
CA PRO A 122 22.69 1.41 4.08
C PRO A 122 22.31 0.27 5.02
N ASN A 123 22.89 0.14 6.20
CA ASN A 123 22.55 -0.95 7.13
C ASN A 123 22.44 -0.45 8.57
N ASP A 124 21.83 0.72 8.73
CA ASP A 124 21.56 1.38 10.00
C ASP A 124 20.29 0.84 10.70
N GLY A 125 19.58 -0.09 10.07
CA GLY A 125 18.41 -0.77 10.63
C GLY A 125 17.12 0.03 10.55
N LEU A 126 17.11 1.19 9.89
CA LEU A 126 15.89 2.01 9.77
C LEU A 126 14.86 1.32 8.85
N PRO A 127 13.55 1.40 9.18
CA PRO A 127 12.50 0.73 8.42
C PRO A 127 12.45 1.19 6.95
N GLU A 128 12.26 0.24 6.04
CA GLU A 128 12.31 0.47 4.60
C GLU A 128 11.00 0.11 3.88
N PHE A 129 10.57 1.00 2.99
CA PHE A 129 9.47 0.78 2.06
C PHE A 129 10.03 0.70 0.65
N ALA A 130 10.09 -0.51 0.10
CA ALA A 130 10.64 -0.75 -1.23
C ALA A 130 9.59 -0.51 -2.32
N VAL A 131 9.87 0.40 -3.24
CA VAL A 131 9.02 0.69 -4.40
C VAL A 131 9.46 -0.18 -5.56
N LEU A 132 8.61 -1.12 -5.96
CA LEU A 132 8.86 -2.04 -7.08
C LEU A 132 7.74 -1.94 -8.10
N GLY A 133 8.05 -2.21 -9.36
CA GLY A 133 7.03 -2.33 -10.40
C GLY A 133 7.64 -2.24 -11.79
N ARG A 134 6.85 -2.62 -12.80
CA ARG A 134 7.27 -2.63 -14.21
C ARG A 134 7.85 -1.28 -14.63
N SER A 135 8.73 -1.31 -15.62
CA SER A 135 9.21 -0.09 -16.27
C SER A 135 8.07 0.77 -16.78
N ASN A 136 8.14 2.08 -16.52
CA ASN A 136 7.10 3.07 -16.84
C ASN A 136 5.75 2.90 -16.13
N VAL A 137 5.66 2.08 -15.06
CA VAL A 137 4.46 1.98 -14.22
C VAL A 137 4.17 3.25 -13.43
N GLY A 138 5.20 4.07 -13.15
CA GLY A 138 5.07 5.33 -12.41
C GLY A 138 5.85 5.42 -11.10
N LYS A 139 6.82 4.53 -10.81
CA LYS A 139 7.64 4.56 -9.57
C LYS A 139 8.18 5.95 -9.20
N SER A 140 9.02 6.54 -10.05
CA SER A 140 9.60 7.85 -9.78
C SER A 140 8.55 8.95 -9.63
N SER A 141 7.45 8.87 -10.40
CA SER A 141 6.34 9.81 -10.29
C SER A 141 5.63 9.68 -8.95
N LEU A 142 5.37 8.46 -8.49
CA LEU A 142 4.77 8.20 -7.18
C LEU A 142 5.68 8.72 -6.06
N ILE A 143 6.98 8.44 -6.11
CA ILE A 143 7.96 8.92 -5.12
C ILE A 143 7.92 10.44 -5.03
N ASN A 144 8.02 11.14 -6.17
CA ASN A 144 7.95 12.60 -6.22
C ASN A 144 6.62 13.14 -5.67
N THR A 145 5.50 12.48 -5.97
CA THR A 145 4.18 12.81 -5.42
C THR A 145 4.15 12.65 -3.90
N LEU A 146 4.65 11.53 -3.36
CA LEU A 146 4.68 11.27 -1.92
C LEU A 146 5.46 12.36 -1.17
N VAL A 147 6.67 12.67 -1.63
CA VAL A 147 7.55 13.65 -0.97
C VAL A 147 7.24 15.11 -1.29
N LYS A 148 6.24 15.39 -2.15
CA LYS A 148 5.88 16.74 -2.61
C LYS A 148 7.06 17.56 -3.17
N LYS A 149 8.05 16.88 -3.75
CA LYS A 149 9.21 17.53 -4.40
C LYS A 149 9.33 17.02 -5.82
N LYS A 150 9.63 17.95 -6.73
CA LYS A 150 9.93 17.59 -8.12
C LYS A 150 11.33 16.99 -8.17
N GLU A 151 11.49 15.95 -8.99
CA GLU A 151 12.78 15.40 -9.42
C GLU A 151 13.70 14.80 -8.33
N VAL A 152 13.16 14.47 -7.14
CA VAL A 152 13.92 13.68 -6.15
C VAL A 152 14.23 12.29 -6.72
N ALA A 153 13.24 11.66 -7.34
CA ALA A 153 13.43 10.50 -8.18
C ALA A 153 13.36 10.90 -9.66
N LEU A 154 14.38 10.57 -10.43
CA LEU A 154 14.46 10.91 -11.86
C LEU A 154 13.33 10.20 -12.63
N THR A 155 12.44 10.99 -13.24
CA THR A 155 11.37 10.49 -14.11
C THR A 155 11.84 10.47 -15.57
N SER A 156 11.78 9.32 -16.24
CA SER A 156 12.09 9.20 -17.68
C SER A 156 11.01 8.39 -18.39
N LYS A 157 10.68 8.77 -19.62
CA LYS A 157 9.80 7.98 -20.50
C LYS A 157 10.55 6.77 -21.12
N LYS A 158 11.88 6.83 -21.20
CA LYS A 158 12.71 5.74 -21.73
C LYS A 158 12.90 4.66 -20.66
N PRO A 159 12.51 3.40 -20.93
CA PRO A 159 12.85 2.29 -20.04
C PRO A 159 14.38 2.16 -19.90
N GLY A 160 14.89 2.03 -18.67
CA GLY A 160 16.22 1.44 -18.43
C GLY A 160 17.09 2.22 -17.45
N LYS A 161 16.57 3.33 -16.92
CA LYS A 161 17.39 4.31 -16.20
C LYS A 161 17.70 3.93 -14.75
N THR A 162 16.72 3.39 -14.01
CA THR A 162 16.96 2.91 -12.64
C THR A 162 17.55 1.51 -12.71
N GLN A 163 18.88 1.43 -12.69
CA GLN A 163 19.65 0.17 -12.62
C GLN A 163 20.23 -0.08 -11.22
N LEU A 164 20.14 0.92 -10.35
CA LEU A 164 20.66 0.91 -8.99
C LEU A 164 19.50 1.00 -8.00
N ILE A 165 19.73 0.52 -6.78
CA ILE A 165 18.84 0.69 -5.64
C ILE A 165 19.06 2.08 -5.05
N ASN A 166 18.08 2.97 -5.12
CA ASN A 166 18.20 4.32 -4.59
C ASN A 166 17.52 4.43 -3.23
N HIS A 167 18.26 4.92 -2.22
CA HIS A 167 17.72 5.13 -0.87
C HIS A 167 17.45 6.61 -0.63
N PHE A 168 16.20 6.92 -0.29
CA PHE A 168 15.75 8.26 0.11
C PHE A 168 15.39 8.22 1.59
N LEU A 169 16.20 8.87 2.43
CA LEU A 169 15.96 8.99 3.86
C LEU A 169 14.86 10.02 4.10
N ILE A 170 13.79 9.61 4.75
CA ILE A 170 12.61 10.41 5.04
C ILE A 170 12.59 10.77 6.52
N ASN A 171 12.44 12.05 6.82
CA ASN A 171 12.38 12.59 8.18
C ASN A 171 13.46 12.01 9.12
N LYS A 172 14.64 11.67 8.58
CA LYS A 172 15.77 11.06 9.31
C LYS A 172 15.43 9.77 10.07
N SER A 173 14.38 9.05 9.69
CA SER A 173 13.84 7.92 10.49
C SER A 173 13.46 6.67 9.69
N TRP A 174 13.27 6.76 8.39
CA TRP A 174 12.90 5.60 7.56
C TRP A 174 13.24 5.85 6.09
N TYR A 175 13.25 4.80 5.28
CA TYR A 175 13.62 4.88 3.87
C TYR A 175 12.46 4.61 2.91
N ILE A 176 12.38 5.43 1.85
CA ILE A 176 11.80 4.99 0.58
C ILE A 176 12.94 4.43 -0.27
N VAL A 177 12.79 3.19 -0.72
CA VAL A 177 13.81 2.51 -1.53
C VAL A 177 13.28 2.30 -2.95
N ASP A 178 13.81 3.04 -3.93
CA ASP A 178 13.45 2.87 -5.34
C ASP A 178 14.25 1.71 -5.94
N LEU A 179 13.55 0.61 -6.22
CA LEU A 179 14.14 -0.55 -6.86
C LEU A 179 14.05 -0.43 -8.39
N PRO A 180 15.08 -0.88 -9.12
CA PRO A 180 15.03 -1.10 -10.56
C PRO A 180 13.75 -1.83 -10.99
N GLY A 181 13.08 -1.33 -12.02
CA GLY A 181 11.84 -1.95 -12.52
C GLY A 181 12.09 -3.21 -13.36
N TYR A 182 11.13 -4.14 -13.35
CA TYR A 182 11.14 -5.31 -14.23
C TYR A 182 10.56 -5.02 -15.63
N GLY A 183 10.72 -5.99 -16.54
CA GLY A 183 10.09 -5.96 -17.87
C GLY A 183 10.83 -5.11 -18.90
N PHE A 184 12.14 -4.94 -18.77
CA PHE A 184 12.95 -4.25 -19.78
C PHE A 184 13.04 -5.07 -21.09
N ALA A 185 12.19 -4.71 -22.05
CA ALA A 185 12.19 -5.28 -23.40
C ALA A 185 13.53 -5.13 -24.14
N LYS A 186 14.35 -4.12 -23.79
CA LYS A 186 15.64 -3.81 -24.43
C LYS A 186 16.89 -4.15 -23.60
N ALA A 187 16.74 -4.75 -22.41
CA ALA A 187 17.90 -5.19 -21.64
C ALA A 187 18.46 -6.50 -22.23
N SER A 188 19.78 -6.66 -22.23
CA SER A 188 20.43 -7.93 -22.58
C SER A 188 20.00 -9.03 -21.60
N ASP A 189 20.09 -10.30 -22.01
CA ASP A 189 19.72 -11.42 -21.15
C ASP A 189 20.59 -11.49 -19.88
N SER A 190 21.86 -11.07 -19.96
CA SER A 190 22.72 -10.87 -18.78
C SER A 190 22.14 -9.83 -17.82
N ALA A 191 21.77 -8.64 -18.31
CA ALA A 191 21.21 -7.57 -17.50
C ALA A 191 19.83 -7.94 -16.89
N ARG A 192 19.02 -8.75 -17.58
CA ARG A 192 17.76 -9.29 -17.02
C ARG A 192 18.02 -10.30 -15.91
N THR A 193 19.01 -11.17 -16.10
CA THR A 193 19.41 -12.18 -15.11
C THR A 193 19.98 -11.52 -13.86
N ASP A 194 20.89 -10.55 -14.03
CA ASP A 194 21.47 -9.76 -12.94
C ASP A 194 20.42 -8.96 -12.19
N TRP A 195 19.46 -8.33 -12.90
CA TRP A 195 18.32 -7.65 -12.30
C TRP A 195 17.53 -8.59 -11.38
N SER A 196 17.26 -9.80 -11.86
CA SER A 196 16.53 -10.79 -11.09
C SER A 196 17.33 -11.26 -9.87
N THR A 197 18.64 -11.45 -9.99
CA THR A 197 19.47 -11.97 -8.90
C THR A 197 19.69 -10.93 -7.81
N PHE A 198 20.04 -9.69 -8.16
CA PHE A 198 20.30 -8.66 -7.13
C PHE A 198 19.00 -8.21 -6.44
N THR A 199 17.89 -8.04 -7.17
CA THR A 199 16.62 -7.58 -6.59
C THR A 199 16.05 -8.65 -5.66
N LYS A 200 16.12 -9.93 -6.05
CA LYS A 200 15.73 -11.04 -5.17
C LYS A 200 16.64 -11.13 -3.95
N GLY A 201 17.95 -10.95 -4.14
CA GLY A 201 18.91 -10.90 -3.04
C GLY A 201 18.60 -9.81 -2.01
N TYR A 202 18.14 -8.64 -2.46
CA TYR A 202 17.66 -7.58 -1.57
C TYR A 202 16.46 -8.07 -0.75
N PHE A 203 15.40 -8.58 -1.38
CA PHE A 203 14.20 -9.02 -0.63
C PHE A 203 14.45 -10.16 0.35
N LEU A 204 15.33 -11.10 0.00
CA LEU A 204 15.57 -12.28 0.83
C LEU A 204 16.44 -12.00 2.06
N ASN A 205 17.21 -10.91 2.07
CA ASN A 205 18.22 -10.65 3.10
C ASN A 205 18.05 -9.28 3.79
N ARG A 206 16.93 -8.59 3.58
CA ARG A 206 16.71 -7.23 4.12
C ARG A 206 15.76 -7.24 5.31
N ASP A 207 16.33 -7.38 6.51
CA ASP A 207 15.55 -7.43 7.76
C ASP A 207 14.77 -6.13 8.05
N ALA A 208 15.28 -4.99 7.59
CA ALA A 208 14.63 -3.69 7.75
C ALA A 208 13.45 -3.45 6.79
N LEU A 209 13.17 -4.37 5.86
CA LEU A 209 12.09 -4.21 4.89
C LEU A 209 10.73 -4.39 5.57
N VAL A 210 9.96 -3.29 5.68
CA VAL A 210 8.61 -3.29 6.23
C VAL A 210 7.63 -3.89 5.22
N THR A 211 7.63 -3.38 3.99
CA THR A 211 6.80 -3.91 2.90
C THR A 211 7.32 -3.46 1.54
N VAL A 212 6.98 -4.23 0.51
CA VAL A 212 7.11 -3.83 -0.88
C VAL A 212 5.83 -3.11 -1.31
N LEU A 213 5.98 -1.86 -1.79
CA LEU A 213 4.96 -1.16 -2.54
C LEU A 213 5.05 -1.63 -4.00
N LEU A 214 4.27 -2.64 -4.36
CA LEU A 214 4.25 -3.20 -5.72
C LEU A 214 3.28 -2.39 -6.59
N LEU A 215 3.83 -1.58 -7.48
CA LEU A 215 3.06 -0.73 -8.37
C LEU A 215 2.52 -1.53 -9.56
N VAL A 216 1.24 -1.33 -9.86
CA VAL A 216 0.52 -1.93 -10.99
C VAL A 216 -0.19 -0.82 -11.76
N ASP A 217 -0.04 -0.77 -13.08
CA ASP A 217 -0.66 0.26 -13.92
C ASP A 217 -2.14 -0.05 -14.14
N ALA A 218 -3.05 0.72 -13.52
CA ALA A 218 -4.49 0.49 -13.65
C ALA A 218 -5.06 0.92 -15.03
N SER A 219 -4.30 1.67 -15.84
CA SER A 219 -4.77 2.14 -17.15
C SER A 219 -4.68 1.09 -18.27
N VAL A 220 -4.22 -0.12 -17.95
CA VAL A 220 -4.09 -1.25 -18.87
C VAL A 220 -4.59 -2.54 -18.23
N PRO A 221 -4.99 -3.55 -19.03
CA PRO A 221 -5.34 -4.86 -18.49
C PRO A 221 -4.19 -5.46 -17.66
N PRO A 222 -4.48 -6.34 -16.68
CA PRO A 222 -3.48 -7.03 -15.88
C PRO A 222 -2.39 -7.65 -16.76
N GLN A 223 -1.13 -7.37 -16.44
CA GLN A 223 -0.01 -7.94 -17.18
C GLN A 223 0.51 -9.17 -16.43
N LYS A 224 0.78 -10.25 -17.17
CA LYS A 224 1.33 -11.50 -16.61
C LYS A 224 2.58 -11.25 -15.76
N ILE A 225 3.46 -10.36 -16.19
CA ILE A 225 4.70 -10.04 -15.45
C ILE A 225 4.46 -9.38 -14.09
N ASP A 226 3.37 -8.60 -13.94
CA ASP A 226 2.99 -7.99 -12.66
C ASP A 226 2.45 -9.07 -11.70
N VAL A 227 1.63 -10.00 -12.21
CA VAL A 227 1.09 -11.14 -11.46
C VAL A 227 2.20 -12.13 -11.06
N ASP A 228 3.11 -12.45 -11.97
CA ASP A 228 4.26 -13.32 -11.70
C ASP A 228 5.16 -12.72 -10.60
N CYS A 229 5.35 -11.40 -10.62
CA CYS A 229 6.11 -10.68 -9.59
C CYS A 229 5.41 -10.74 -8.23
N ALA A 230 4.10 -10.45 -8.19
CA ALA A 230 3.30 -10.57 -6.99
C ALA A 230 3.41 -11.99 -6.39
N ASN A 231 3.12 -13.01 -7.19
CA ASN A 231 3.18 -14.41 -6.78
C ASN A 231 4.58 -14.82 -6.31
N TRP A 232 5.66 -14.27 -6.89
CA TRP A 232 7.01 -14.53 -6.41
C TRP A 232 7.25 -13.93 -5.03
N LEU A 233 6.86 -12.66 -4.81
CA LEU A 233 6.98 -12.00 -3.50
C LEU A 233 6.17 -12.75 -2.43
N GLY A 234 4.92 -13.13 -2.75
CA GLY A 234 4.05 -13.88 -1.85
C GLY A 234 4.63 -15.25 -1.47
N ARG A 235 5.15 -16.03 -2.43
CA ARG A 235 5.78 -17.33 -2.16
C ARG A 235 7.03 -17.25 -1.29
N ASN A 236 7.71 -16.11 -1.30
CA ASN A 236 8.88 -15.87 -0.47
C ASN A 236 8.53 -15.18 0.86
N ASN A 237 7.23 -15.07 1.20
CA ASN A 237 6.75 -14.40 2.41
C ASN A 237 7.28 -12.97 2.56
N ILE A 238 7.40 -12.26 1.44
CA ILE A 238 7.76 -10.84 1.44
C ILE A 238 6.46 -10.04 1.59
N PRO A 239 6.34 -9.12 2.57
CA PRO A 239 5.13 -8.30 2.71
C PRO A 239 4.92 -7.39 1.50
N ILE A 240 3.67 -7.25 1.06
CA ILE A 240 3.30 -6.51 -0.15
C ILE A 240 2.10 -5.61 0.15
N THR A 241 2.16 -4.37 -0.36
CA THR A 241 1.00 -3.51 -0.60
C THR A 241 0.91 -3.24 -2.10
N PHE A 242 -0.21 -3.56 -2.74
CA PHE A 242 -0.42 -3.21 -4.13
C PHE A 242 -0.75 -1.72 -4.26
N VAL A 243 -0.06 -1.01 -5.15
CA VAL A 243 -0.31 0.39 -5.43
C VAL A 243 -0.73 0.54 -6.88
N PHE A 244 -2.03 0.69 -7.11
CA PHE A 244 -2.58 0.87 -8.45
C PHE A 244 -2.33 2.30 -8.92
N THR A 245 -1.49 2.49 -9.93
CA THR A 245 -1.11 3.81 -10.44
C THR A 245 -1.96 4.22 -11.63
N LYS A 246 -1.92 5.52 -11.96
CA LYS A 246 -2.58 6.10 -13.14
C LYS A 246 -4.09 5.89 -13.16
N CYS A 247 -4.72 5.86 -11.99
CA CYS A 247 -6.17 5.74 -11.87
C CYS A 247 -6.93 6.94 -12.46
N ASP A 248 -6.24 8.03 -12.82
CA ASP A 248 -6.78 9.16 -13.59
C ASP A 248 -6.94 8.86 -15.09
N LYS A 249 -6.27 7.82 -15.61
CA LYS A 249 -6.20 7.57 -17.05
C LYS A 249 -7.24 6.56 -17.51
N MET A 250 -8.08 6.99 -18.43
CA MET A 250 -8.83 6.10 -19.31
C MET A 250 -8.13 6.03 -20.67
N LYS A 251 -7.87 4.82 -21.17
CA LYS A 251 -7.42 4.66 -22.56
C LYS A 251 -8.63 4.93 -23.45
N GLY A 252 -8.59 6.06 -24.20
CA GLY A 252 -9.75 6.67 -24.86
C GLY A 252 -10.74 5.70 -25.51
N GLY A 253 -12.04 5.90 -25.24
CA GLY A 253 -13.21 5.37 -25.93
C GLY A 253 -13.46 3.84 -25.90
N LYS A 254 -12.41 3.01 -25.82
CA LYS A 254 -12.50 1.54 -25.98
C LYS A 254 -11.76 0.73 -24.91
N GLY A 255 -11.05 1.39 -23.99
CA GLY A 255 -10.35 0.72 -22.89
C GLY A 255 -11.24 0.52 -21.66
N ALA A 256 -11.03 -0.60 -20.95
CA ALA A 256 -11.62 -0.82 -19.64
C ALA A 256 -11.22 0.29 -18.66
N ARG A 257 -12.13 0.65 -17.76
CA ARG A 257 -11.86 1.65 -16.72
C ARG A 257 -10.81 1.14 -15.74
N PRO A 258 -10.04 2.01 -15.06
CA PRO A 258 -9.09 1.59 -14.03
C PRO A 258 -9.68 0.60 -13.02
N GLU A 259 -10.92 0.83 -12.59
CA GLU A 259 -11.63 -0.03 -11.65
C GLU A 259 -11.86 -1.44 -12.20
N GLU A 260 -12.13 -1.57 -13.50
CA GLU A 260 -12.33 -2.87 -14.16
C GLU A 260 -11.00 -3.63 -14.26
N ASN A 261 -9.91 -2.95 -14.64
CA ASN A 261 -8.58 -3.57 -14.68
C ASN A 261 -8.11 -3.99 -13.28
N ILE A 262 -8.40 -3.19 -12.26
CA ILE A 262 -8.13 -3.51 -10.86
C ILE A 262 -8.91 -4.75 -10.45
N ARG A 263 -10.21 -4.83 -10.76
CA ARG A 263 -11.05 -6.01 -10.50
C ARG A 263 -10.46 -7.27 -11.15
N SER A 264 -10.11 -7.19 -12.43
CA SER A 264 -9.49 -8.31 -13.16
C SER A 264 -8.14 -8.72 -12.56
N PHE A 265 -7.33 -7.76 -12.09
CA PHE A 265 -6.08 -8.06 -11.40
C PHE A 265 -6.35 -8.84 -10.11
N HIS A 266 -7.32 -8.40 -9.32
CA HIS A 266 -7.71 -9.05 -8.07
C HIS A 266 -8.22 -10.48 -8.27
N GLU A 267 -8.98 -10.74 -9.34
CA GLU A 267 -9.41 -12.11 -9.68
C GLU A 267 -8.22 -13.05 -9.92
N LEU A 268 -7.16 -12.58 -10.58
CA LEU A 268 -5.93 -13.35 -10.78
C LEU A 268 -5.14 -13.55 -9.48
N ILE A 269 -5.10 -12.53 -8.61
CA ILE A 269 -4.41 -12.62 -7.32
C ILE A 269 -5.14 -13.59 -6.38
N ARG A 270 -6.47 -13.58 -6.32
CA ARG A 270 -7.24 -14.48 -5.44
C ARG A 270 -6.98 -15.97 -5.70
N GLN A 271 -6.56 -16.35 -6.90
CA GLN A 271 -6.22 -17.74 -7.23
C GLN A 271 -5.01 -18.25 -6.45
N ASN A 272 -4.11 -17.36 -6.00
CA ASN A 272 -2.82 -17.73 -5.41
C ASN A 272 -2.65 -17.26 -3.95
N TYR A 273 -3.59 -16.47 -3.42
CA TYR A 273 -3.49 -15.86 -2.10
C TYR A 273 -4.67 -16.28 -1.21
N LYS A 274 -4.42 -16.85 -0.03
CA LYS A 274 -5.52 -17.15 0.93
C LYS A 274 -6.17 -15.88 1.47
N GLN A 275 -5.34 -14.87 1.75
CA GLN A 275 -5.76 -13.56 2.22
C GLN A 275 -5.31 -12.52 1.20
N HIS A 276 -6.25 -11.65 0.81
CA HIS A 276 -5.97 -10.63 -0.16
C HIS A 276 -5.01 -9.58 0.43
N PRO A 277 -3.88 -9.26 -0.22
CA PRO A 277 -2.98 -8.23 0.26
C PRO A 277 -3.64 -6.83 0.33
N PRO A 278 -3.12 -5.90 1.15
CA PRO A 278 -3.56 -4.52 1.12
C PRO A 278 -3.33 -3.92 -0.26
N TRP A 279 -4.27 -3.09 -0.72
CA TRP A 279 -4.16 -2.39 -1.99
C TRP A 279 -4.77 -1.00 -1.93
N ILE A 280 -4.26 -0.09 -2.76
CA ILE A 280 -4.73 1.30 -2.83
C ILE A 280 -4.63 1.88 -4.23
N MET A 281 -5.64 2.67 -4.62
CA MET A 281 -5.67 3.46 -5.86
C MET A 281 -4.89 4.76 -5.71
N THR A 282 -4.09 5.08 -6.72
CA THR A 282 -3.26 6.29 -6.73
C THR A 282 -3.20 6.97 -8.11
N SER A 283 -2.97 8.28 -8.08
CA SER A 283 -2.58 9.04 -9.26
C SER A 283 -1.55 10.10 -8.90
N SER A 284 -0.41 10.08 -9.59
CA SER A 284 0.58 11.16 -9.50
C SER A 284 0.14 12.46 -10.16
N VAL A 285 -0.92 12.43 -10.99
CA VAL A 285 -1.45 13.61 -11.69
C VAL A 285 -2.44 14.35 -10.80
N THR A 286 -3.38 13.63 -10.19
CA THR A 286 -4.44 14.22 -9.35
C THR A 286 -4.12 14.19 -7.85
N ALA A 287 -2.99 13.59 -7.47
CA ALA A 287 -2.62 13.29 -6.09
C ALA A 287 -3.58 12.34 -5.35
N LEU A 288 -4.49 11.67 -6.08
CA LEU A 288 -5.37 10.62 -5.53
C LEU A 288 -4.55 9.59 -4.74
N GLY A 289 -5.06 9.23 -3.56
CA GLY A 289 -4.50 8.16 -2.72
C GLY A 289 -3.17 8.48 -2.04
N ARG A 290 -2.61 9.68 -2.25
CA ARG A 290 -1.30 10.06 -1.68
C ARG A 290 -1.33 10.04 -0.15
N ASP A 291 -2.28 10.77 0.46
CA ASP A 291 -2.33 10.90 1.92
C ASP A 291 -2.78 9.59 2.58
N GLN A 292 -3.68 8.86 1.94
CA GLN A 292 -4.11 7.53 2.35
C GLN A 292 -2.93 6.53 2.33
N LEU A 293 -2.11 6.52 1.28
CA LEU A 293 -0.91 5.69 1.21
C LEU A 293 0.10 6.07 2.30
N LEU A 294 0.34 7.37 2.55
CA LEU A 294 1.22 7.81 3.64
C LEU A 294 0.69 7.39 5.01
N LEU A 295 -0.63 7.43 5.22
CA LEU A 295 -1.25 6.99 6.46
C LEU A 295 -1.08 5.48 6.68
N HIS A 296 -1.32 4.67 5.64
CA HIS A 296 -1.05 3.22 5.68
C HIS A 296 0.43 2.91 5.93
N MET A 297 1.36 3.58 5.24
CA MET A 297 2.79 3.42 5.48
C MET A 297 3.16 3.76 6.92
N SER A 298 2.57 4.82 7.48
CA SER A 298 2.81 5.20 8.87
C SER A 298 2.30 4.16 9.86
N GLN A 299 1.15 3.56 9.59
CA GLN A 299 0.60 2.47 10.38
C GLN A 299 1.52 1.25 10.40
N LEU A 300 2.03 0.84 9.23
CA LEU A 300 2.97 -0.27 9.14
C LEU A 300 4.29 0.02 9.85
N ARG A 301 4.83 1.23 9.69
CA ARG A 301 6.07 1.66 10.34
C ARG A 301 5.92 1.69 11.86
N ASN A 302 4.87 2.34 12.37
CA ASN A 302 4.67 2.48 13.81
C ASN A 302 4.41 1.11 14.46
N TYR A 303 3.78 0.16 13.76
CA TYR A 303 3.68 -1.23 14.23
C TYR A 303 5.03 -1.97 14.20
N TRP A 304 5.87 -1.72 13.19
CA TRP A 304 7.21 -2.31 13.09
C TRP A 304 8.14 -1.88 14.23
N ASP A 305 7.96 -0.67 14.76
CA ASP A 305 8.71 -0.14 15.91
C ASP A 305 8.28 -0.73 17.28
N ASN A 306 7.16 -1.48 17.35
CA ASN A 306 6.63 -2.11 18.58
C ASN A 306 7.09 -3.57 18.74
#